data_AF-A0A951N829-F1
#
_entry.id   AF-A0A951N829-F1
#
_cell.length_a   1.000
_cell.length_b   1.000
_cell.length_c   1.000
_cell.angle_alpha   90.00
_cell.angle_beta   90.00
_cell.angle_gamma   90.00
#
_symmetry.space_group_name_H-M   'P 1'
#
loop_
_entity.id
_entity.type
_entity.pdbx_description
1 polymer ?
#
loop_
_entity_poly.entity_id
_entity_poly.type
_entity_poly.pdbx_seq_one_letter_code
_entity_poly.pdbx_strand_id
1 'polypeptide(L)'
;MKAPIFRFATLLGVLSLVIWPARAQTPDNLLVNPAFAEGTTGWRVPNSEKGRSSVVDAQIGPYTKALRVEVKPAPDDKQWAVVLRQIVNAPLKKGEPLTFRVWVRSPNIAKTYAFVEPMGEPYVKSLEKVFDLTPAWQEITVSGAAREDYAAGGTSTGLQLAFGTGTVEITGVRLVRGTAAQTAAPMAPVANVAPLPAAPTVAGASLIQNGDFAAPLQGNWFGGGKLPPQMEIVPAQVGSFSKALRLSVAAPADSRPWDSRLAQKVDVPVKKGDVIYIRAWVRSPQSGPIGMFYQMVADPFTKSAERIFKLTPQWTEYKFSGVATQDFAPGESLFEFHVGQTNGTVEIAGVRVENLGPTLPADLEITPVDYWGGRKHDDTWKKAAFERIEKIRKGDVKIRVVDAQGKPVGGATVKLAQTRQQFRWGTAINENRVIDTQNPDSVRYRAEIERLYNTVVFEGSMKWGLWKTTNAAEEEAKRARVLPQVEEAIRQLRAKGFEVRGHALVWGRPDHLPHKVLNLENEALRLAVKDQITQYLTRFEGQVYEWDVVTENIT
;
A
#
# COMPACT_ATOMS: atom_id res chain seq x y z
N MET A 1 -51.39 18.67 -36.79
CA MET A 1 -51.81 17.25 -36.70
C MET A 1 -50.68 16.41 -37.23
N LYS A 2 -50.12 15.35 -36.61
CA LYS A 2 -50.25 14.69 -35.30
C LYS A 2 -48.87 14.03 -35.02
N ALA A 3 -48.55 13.90 -33.74
CA ALA A 3 -47.35 13.32 -33.13
C ALA A 3 -47.15 11.80 -33.40
N PRO A 4 -45.96 11.24 -33.13
CA PRO A 4 -45.68 9.81 -33.31
C PRO A 4 -46.25 8.96 -32.16
N ILE A 5 -46.77 7.79 -32.53
CA ILE A 5 -47.35 6.79 -31.62
C ILE A 5 -46.25 5.85 -31.15
N PHE A 6 -45.84 5.99 -29.89
CA PHE A 6 -45.20 4.91 -29.12
C PHE A 6 -46.29 4.03 -28.52
N ARG A 7 -46.25 2.73 -28.81
CA ARG A 7 -47.12 1.73 -28.18
C ARG A 7 -46.61 1.43 -26.77
N PHE A 8 -47.36 1.89 -25.76
CA PHE A 8 -47.30 1.40 -24.39
C PHE A 8 -47.97 0.02 -24.32
N ALA A 9 -47.26 -0.98 -23.79
CA ALA A 9 -47.88 -2.18 -23.26
C ALA A 9 -47.91 -2.06 -21.73
N THR A 10 -49.09 -1.76 -21.22
CA THR A 10 -49.45 -1.68 -19.81
C THR A 10 -49.49 -3.10 -19.23
N LEU A 11 -48.72 -3.38 -18.18
CA LEU A 11 -49.05 -4.45 -17.24
C LEU A 11 -49.43 -3.80 -15.91
N LEU A 12 -50.72 -3.88 -15.57
CA LEU A 12 -51.27 -3.49 -14.28
C LEU A 12 -50.61 -4.32 -13.18
N GLY A 13 -49.84 -3.66 -12.31
CA GLY A 13 -49.49 -4.18 -11.00
C GLY A 13 -50.51 -3.68 -9.97
N VAL A 14 -51.33 -4.58 -9.44
CA VAL A 14 -52.29 -4.34 -8.37
C VAL A 14 -51.59 -3.74 -7.15
N LEU A 15 -51.92 -2.48 -6.82
CA LEU A 15 -51.46 -1.81 -5.60
C LEU A 15 -52.25 -2.37 -4.41
N SER A 16 -51.71 -3.40 -3.77
CA SER A 16 -52.22 -3.85 -2.47
C SER A 16 -51.61 -2.96 -1.39
N LEU A 17 -52.37 -1.93 -0.97
CA LEU A 17 -52.07 -1.14 0.23
C LEU A 17 -52.30 -2.03 1.46
N VAL A 18 -51.26 -2.74 1.88
CA VAL A 18 -51.26 -3.43 3.16
C VAL A 18 -50.77 -2.44 4.21
N ILE A 19 -51.73 -1.84 4.93
CA ILE A 19 -51.43 -1.04 6.13
C ILE A 19 -51.07 -2.04 7.23
N TRP A 20 -49.79 -2.12 7.59
CA TRP A 20 -49.35 -2.91 8.73
C TRP A 20 -49.57 -2.15 10.04
N PRO A 21 -50.02 -2.81 11.11
CA PRO A 21 -50.06 -2.20 12.42
C PRO A 21 -48.62 -1.90 12.85
N ALA A 22 -48.38 -0.68 13.32
CA ALA A 22 -47.12 -0.31 13.96
C ALA A 22 -46.87 -1.26 15.14
N ARG A 23 -45.86 -2.13 15.02
CA ARG A 23 -45.46 -3.09 16.04
C ARG A 23 -43.95 -3.08 16.23
N ALA A 24 -43.57 -3.35 17.47
CA ALA A 24 -42.39 -2.83 18.17
C ALA A 24 -41.08 -2.89 17.38
N GLN A 25 -40.60 -1.71 16.96
CA GLN A 25 -39.18 -1.48 16.75
C GLN A 25 -38.47 -1.66 18.09
N THR A 26 -37.45 -2.52 18.15
CA THR A 26 -36.38 -2.31 19.13
C THR A 26 -35.89 -0.87 18.94
N PRO A 27 -35.74 -0.03 19.98
CA PRO A 27 -35.67 1.44 19.88
C PRO A 27 -34.69 1.98 18.84
N ASP A 28 -33.67 1.19 18.47
CA ASP A 28 -32.57 1.62 17.63
C ASP A 28 -32.53 1.01 16.22
N ASN A 29 -33.37 0.02 15.84
CA ASN A 29 -33.32 -0.62 14.50
C ASN A 29 -34.42 -0.13 13.55
N LEU A 30 -34.01 0.34 12.38
CA LEU A 30 -34.88 0.87 11.32
C LEU A 30 -35.47 -0.20 10.40
N LEU A 31 -35.06 -1.48 10.56
CA LEU A 31 -35.53 -2.61 9.77
C LEU A 31 -36.45 -3.54 10.58
N VAL A 32 -37.40 -4.17 9.90
CA VAL A 32 -38.29 -5.19 10.46
C VAL A 32 -37.78 -6.60 10.13
N ASN A 33 -38.14 -7.55 10.99
CA ASN A 33 -37.78 -8.98 10.86
C ASN A 33 -36.28 -9.20 10.52
N PRO A 34 -35.35 -8.66 11.32
CA PRO A 34 -33.91 -8.65 10.99
C PRO A 34 -33.27 -10.05 11.00
N ALA A 35 -33.91 -11.01 11.69
CA ALA A 35 -33.39 -12.37 11.87
C ALA A 35 -34.19 -13.44 11.11
N PHE A 36 -35.13 -13.04 10.26
CA PHE A 36 -35.97 -13.96 9.47
C PHE A 36 -36.79 -14.97 10.30
N ALA A 37 -37.07 -14.63 11.58
CA ALA A 37 -37.86 -15.48 12.48
C ALA A 37 -39.32 -15.62 12.02
N GLU A 38 -39.83 -14.60 11.33
CA GLU A 38 -41.18 -14.55 10.74
C GLU A 38 -41.15 -14.85 9.23
N GLY A 39 -40.22 -15.71 8.79
CA GLY A 39 -39.98 -15.98 7.39
C GLY A 39 -39.33 -14.79 6.67
N THR A 40 -39.72 -14.53 5.43
CA THR A 40 -39.18 -13.42 4.60
C THR A 40 -40.02 -12.13 4.67
N THR A 41 -41.00 -12.10 5.59
CA THR A 41 -41.90 -10.96 5.81
C THR A 41 -41.13 -9.65 5.97
N GLY A 42 -41.48 -8.65 5.17
CA GLY A 42 -40.83 -7.32 5.15
C GLY A 42 -39.60 -7.21 4.24
N TRP A 43 -39.07 -8.33 3.73
CA TRP A 43 -37.92 -8.35 2.84
C TRP A 43 -38.33 -8.65 1.39
N ARG A 44 -37.74 -7.91 0.44
CA ARG A 44 -37.66 -8.35 -0.96
C ARG A 44 -36.45 -9.27 -1.07
N VAL A 45 -36.71 -10.56 -1.16
CA VAL A 45 -35.69 -11.60 -1.26
C VAL A 45 -35.52 -12.05 -2.72
N PRO A 46 -34.34 -12.56 -3.11
CA PRO A 46 -34.18 -13.20 -4.41
C PRO A 46 -35.13 -14.39 -4.60
N ASN A 47 -35.91 -14.36 -5.68
CA ASN A 47 -36.79 -15.46 -6.06
C ASN A 47 -36.88 -15.57 -7.59
N SER A 48 -35.77 -15.96 -8.21
CA SER A 48 -35.63 -16.18 -9.66
C SER A 48 -34.65 -17.33 -9.92
N GLU A 49 -34.44 -17.67 -11.19
CA GLU A 49 -33.45 -18.68 -11.59
C GLU A 49 -32.01 -18.32 -11.21
N LYS A 50 -31.73 -17.02 -11.01
CA LYS A 50 -30.40 -16.51 -10.63
C LYS A 50 -30.19 -16.49 -9.12
N GLY A 51 -31.28 -16.53 -8.34
CA GLY A 51 -31.24 -16.31 -6.90
C GLY A 51 -32.49 -16.88 -6.24
N ARG A 52 -32.36 -17.99 -5.50
CA ARG A 52 -33.48 -18.63 -4.82
C ARG A 52 -33.29 -18.60 -3.30
N SER A 53 -34.28 -18.08 -2.59
CA SER A 53 -34.21 -17.91 -1.14
C SER A 53 -35.03 -18.94 -0.39
N SER A 54 -34.52 -19.39 0.75
CA SER A 54 -35.23 -20.22 1.74
C SER A 54 -34.82 -19.81 3.14
N VAL A 55 -35.70 -20.02 4.14
CA VAL A 55 -35.36 -19.78 5.55
C VAL A 55 -34.92 -21.10 6.17
N VAL A 56 -33.78 -21.09 6.83
CA VAL A 56 -33.16 -22.26 7.46
C VAL A 56 -32.94 -22.00 8.95
N ASP A 57 -32.81 -23.09 9.71
CA ASP A 57 -32.36 -23.00 11.10
C ASP A 57 -30.89 -22.57 11.16
N ALA A 58 -30.58 -21.73 12.13
CA ALA A 58 -29.25 -21.23 12.38
C ALA A 58 -29.04 -21.04 13.89
N GLN A 59 -27.80 -21.00 14.38
CA GLN A 59 -27.55 -20.74 15.79
C GLN A 59 -26.31 -19.85 15.93
N ILE A 60 -26.55 -18.53 15.86
CA ILE A 60 -25.51 -17.51 15.94
C ILE A 60 -25.93 -16.44 16.94
N GLY A 61 -25.28 -16.44 18.10
CA GLY A 61 -25.70 -15.57 19.21
C GLY A 61 -27.19 -15.76 19.53
N PRO A 62 -28.01 -14.69 19.50
CA PRO A 62 -29.45 -14.78 19.77
C PRO A 62 -30.30 -15.23 18.55
N TYR A 63 -29.71 -15.44 17.37
CA TYR A 63 -30.46 -15.71 16.15
C TYR A 63 -30.62 -17.21 15.90
N THR A 64 -31.88 -17.65 15.75
CA THR A 64 -32.26 -19.05 15.55
C THR A 64 -32.64 -19.39 14.10
N LYS A 65 -32.76 -18.38 13.24
CA LYS A 65 -33.11 -18.52 11.82
C LYS A 65 -32.15 -17.71 10.95
N ALA A 66 -32.00 -18.11 9.69
CA ALA A 66 -31.26 -17.38 8.68
C ALA A 66 -31.93 -17.50 7.31
N LEU A 67 -31.74 -16.49 6.46
CA LEU A 67 -32.06 -16.57 5.04
C LEU A 67 -30.88 -17.23 4.31
N ARG A 68 -31.12 -18.38 3.70
CA ARG A 68 -30.21 -19.01 2.74
C ARG A 68 -30.61 -18.59 1.33
N VAL A 69 -29.64 -18.09 0.56
CA VAL A 69 -29.80 -17.71 -0.84
C VAL A 69 -28.85 -18.54 -1.69
N GLU A 70 -29.40 -19.34 -2.59
CA GLU A 70 -28.64 -19.98 -3.67
C GLU A 70 -28.49 -18.97 -4.81
N VAL A 71 -27.25 -18.59 -5.11
CA VAL A 71 -26.91 -17.56 -6.09
C VAL A 71 -26.25 -18.23 -7.30
N LYS A 72 -26.76 -17.93 -8.50
CA LYS A 72 -26.27 -18.42 -9.78
C LYS A 72 -26.38 -17.32 -10.86
N PRO A 73 -25.53 -16.29 -10.80
CA PRO A 73 -25.54 -15.24 -11.80
C PRO A 73 -24.95 -15.74 -13.11
N ALA A 74 -25.35 -15.15 -14.24
CA ALA A 74 -24.67 -15.34 -15.52
C ALA A 74 -23.29 -14.67 -15.53
N PRO A 75 -22.35 -15.07 -16.40
CA PRO A 75 -21.00 -14.49 -16.43
C PRO A 75 -20.94 -12.96 -16.52
N ASP A 76 -21.87 -12.35 -17.26
CA ASP A 76 -21.93 -10.90 -17.47
C ASP A 76 -22.88 -10.17 -16.52
N ASP A 77 -23.53 -10.89 -15.60
CA ASP A 77 -24.44 -10.29 -14.64
C ASP A 77 -23.67 -9.38 -13.68
N LYS A 78 -24.26 -8.23 -13.41
CA LYS A 78 -23.73 -7.28 -12.44
C LYS A 78 -23.99 -7.77 -11.01
N GLN A 79 -23.23 -7.28 -10.04
CA GLN A 79 -23.37 -7.73 -8.65
C GLN A 79 -24.80 -7.56 -8.06
N TRP A 80 -25.59 -6.64 -8.61
CA TRP A 80 -26.99 -6.41 -8.25
C TRP A 80 -28.00 -7.30 -8.99
N ALA A 81 -27.58 -8.32 -9.74
CA ALA A 81 -28.50 -9.27 -10.37
C ALA A 81 -29.24 -10.16 -9.35
N VAL A 82 -28.67 -10.31 -8.14
CA VAL A 82 -29.27 -11.01 -7.00
C VAL A 82 -29.18 -10.09 -5.79
N VAL A 83 -30.32 -9.63 -5.27
CA VAL A 83 -30.37 -8.62 -4.21
C VAL A 83 -31.36 -9.01 -3.12
N LEU A 84 -30.89 -8.98 -1.88
CA LEU A 84 -31.74 -8.90 -0.70
C LEU A 84 -31.96 -7.42 -0.38
N ARG A 85 -33.21 -6.98 -0.24
CA ARG A 85 -33.53 -5.56 -0.01
C ARG A 85 -34.69 -5.39 0.98
N GLN A 86 -34.63 -4.34 1.79
CA GLN A 86 -35.76 -3.82 2.55
C GLN A 86 -35.86 -2.31 2.40
N ILE A 87 -37.10 -1.79 2.32
CA ILE A 87 -37.39 -0.35 2.32
C ILE A 87 -37.28 0.17 3.75
N VAL A 88 -36.60 1.30 3.94
CA VAL A 88 -36.47 1.95 5.25
C VAL A 88 -37.67 2.88 5.43
N ASN A 89 -38.65 2.46 6.25
CA ASN A 89 -39.90 3.18 6.48
C ASN A 89 -39.78 4.30 7.53
N ALA A 90 -38.58 4.80 7.78
CA ALA A 90 -38.29 5.91 8.69
C ALA A 90 -37.64 7.07 7.91
N PRO A 91 -37.95 8.33 8.22
CA PRO A 91 -37.26 9.45 7.61
C PRO A 91 -35.81 9.50 8.09
N LEU A 92 -34.90 9.93 7.22
CA LEU A 92 -33.48 10.13 7.50
C LEU A 92 -33.10 11.57 7.19
N LYS A 93 -32.27 12.19 8.03
CA LYS A 93 -31.76 13.55 7.81
C LYS A 93 -30.37 13.55 7.22
N LYS A 94 -30.08 14.52 6.35
CA LYS A 94 -28.74 14.72 5.80
C LYS A 94 -27.72 14.83 6.93
N GLY A 95 -26.66 14.03 6.85
CA GLY A 95 -25.59 13.93 7.84
C GLY A 95 -25.91 13.01 9.03
N GLU A 96 -27.12 12.43 9.11
CA GLU A 96 -27.49 11.53 10.20
C GLU A 96 -26.63 10.25 10.15
N PRO A 97 -25.90 9.90 11.22
CA PRO A 97 -25.05 8.72 11.26
C PRO A 97 -25.87 7.43 11.20
N LEU A 98 -25.47 6.52 10.31
CA LEU A 98 -26.10 5.23 10.07
C LEU A 98 -25.09 4.10 10.26
N THR A 99 -25.49 3.04 10.95
CA THR A 99 -24.69 1.81 11.05
C THR A 99 -25.51 0.62 10.54
N PHE A 100 -25.07 0.01 9.44
CA PHE A 100 -25.59 -1.25 8.92
C PHE A 100 -24.82 -2.41 9.54
N ARG A 101 -25.53 -3.41 10.10
CA ARG A 101 -24.95 -4.63 10.65
C ARG A 101 -25.61 -5.86 10.06
N VAL A 102 -24.85 -6.92 9.81
CA VAL A 102 -25.40 -8.17 9.31
C VAL A 102 -24.52 -9.35 9.71
N TRP A 103 -25.12 -10.46 10.13
CA TRP A 103 -24.42 -11.74 10.19
C TRP A 103 -24.54 -12.43 8.84
N VAL A 104 -23.41 -12.82 8.25
CA VAL A 104 -23.40 -13.43 6.93
C VAL A 104 -22.24 -14.40 6.77
N ARG A 105 -22.47 -15.47 6.02
CA ARG A 105 -21.43 -16.42 5.59
C ARG A 105 -21.69 -16.95 4.19
N SER A 106 -20.64 -17.45 3.56
CA SER A 106 -20.73 -18.17 2.31
C SER A 106 -19.49 -19.06 2.13
N PRO A 107 -19.67 -20.37 1.85
CA PRO A 107 -18.55 -21.25 1.58
C PRO A 107 -17.97 -21.12 0.17
N ASN A 108 -18.71 -20.53 -0.79
CA ASN A 108 -18.34 -20.56 -2.22
C ASN A 108 -18.27 -19.19 -2.88
N ILE A 109 -19.07 -18.23 -2.41
CA ILE A 109 -19.04 -16.84 -2.87
C ILE A 109 -18.12 -16.06 -1.97
N ALA A 110 -17.13 -15.39 -2.58
CA ALA A 110 -16.08 -14.71 -1.86
C ALA A 110 -16.46 -13.30 -1.38
N LYS A 111 -17.49 -12.66 -1.96
CA LYS A 111 -17.81 -11.26 -1.69
C LYS A 111 -19.32 -11.01 -1.65
N THR A 112 -19.71 -9.96 -0.95
CA THR A 112 -21.02 -9.30 -1.09
C THR A 112 -20.85 -7.79 -0.91
N TYR A 113 -21.90 -7.04 -1.20
CA TYR A 113 -21.90 -5.59 -1.12
C TYR A 113 -23.15 -5.11 -0.36
N ALA A 114 -22.93 -4.41 0.75
CA ALA A 114 -23.98 -3.73 1.50
C ALA A 114 -24.18 -2.31 0.99
N PHE A 115 -25.42 -1.84 1.05
CA PHE A 115 -25.76 -0.48 0.61
C PHE A 115 -26.89 0.14 1.43
N VAL A 116 -26.92 1.48 1.44
CA VAL A 116 -28.10 2.30 1.73
C VAL A 116 -28.24 3.32 0.61
N GLU A 117 -29.38 3.32 -0.08
CA GLU A 117 -29.59 4.11 -1.29
C GLU A 117 -31.02 4.67 -1.39
N PRO A 118 -31.23 5.77 -2.12
CA PRO A 118 -32.58 6.24 -2.44
C PRO A 118 -33.33 5.24 -3.33
N MET A 119 -34.66 5.28 -3.27
CA MET A 119 -35.53 4.42 -4.07
C MET A 119 -35.61 4.80 -5.57
N GLY A 120 -34.86 5.82 -6.02
CA GLY A 120 -34.85 6.29 -7.40
C GLY A 120 -33.50 6.84 -7.85
N GLU A 121 -33.34 7.02 -9.17
CA GLU A 121 -32.15 7.60 -9.76
C GLU A 121 -31.93 9.04 -9.24
N PRO A 122 -30.66 9.44 -8.97
CA PRO A 122 -29.41 8.77 -9.40
C PRO A 122 -28.79 7.69 -8.47
N TYR A 123 -29.56 7.00 -7.60
CA TYR A 123 -29.08 5.88 -6.74
C TYR A 123 -27.77 6.15 -5.97
N VAL A 124 -27.55 7.42 -5.61
CA VAL A 124 -26.31 7.84 -4.97
C VAL A 124 -26.31 7.32 -3.54
N LYS A 125 -25.29 6.52 -3.20
CA LYS A 125 -25.23 5.77 -1.96
C LYS A 125 -25.00 6.71 -0.77
N SER A 126 -25.77 6.51 0.30
CA SER A 126 -25.47 7.05 1.63
C SER A 126 -24.47 6.19 2.38
N LEU A 127 -24.46 4.89 2.09
CA LEU A 127 -23.52 3.92 2.64
C LEU A 127 -23.32 2.84 1.59
N GLU A 128 -22.08 2.44 1.36
CA GLU A 128 -21.76 1.28 0.55
C GLU A 128 -20.46 0.62 1.01
N LYS A 129 -20.39 -0.71 0.92
CA LYS A 129 -19.15 -1.45 1.17
C LYS A 129 -19.20 -2.83 0.54
N VAL A 130 -18.19 -3.16 -0.26
CA VAL A 130 -17.87 -4.55 -0.61
C VAL A 130 -17.11 -5.17 0.56
N PHE A 131 -17.45 -6.40 0.94
CA PHE A 131 -16.70 -7.15 1.94
C PHE A 131 -16.64 -8.63 1.59
N ASP A 132 -15.58 -9.27 2.07
CA ASP A 132 -15.33 -10.67 1.82
C ASP A 132 -16.22 -11.55 2.71
N LEU A 133 -16.78 -12.61 2.13
CA LEU A 133 -17.52 -13.62 2.85
C LEU A 133 -16.60 -14.79 3.17
N THR A 134 -16.75 -15.34 4.36
CA THR A 134 -16.05 -16.56 4.77
C THR A 134 -17.06 -17.71 4.93
N PRO A 135 -16.59 -18.98 4.94
CA PRO A 135 -17.45 -20.12 5.27
C PRO A 135 -18.00 -20.07 6.70
N ALA A 136 -17.38 -19.30 7.61
CA ALA A 136 -17.83 -19.10 8.98
C ALA A 136 -18.75 -17.88 9.09
N TRP A 137 -19.67 -17.91 10.06
CA TRP A 137 -20.50 -16.76 10.39
C TRP A 137 -19.66 -15.61 10.91
N GLN A 138 -19.87 -14.43 10.33
CA GLN A 138 -19.22 -13.19 10.75
C GLN A 138 -20.26 -12.08 10.81
N GLU A 139 -20.13 -11.20 11.80
CA GLU A 139 -20.87 -9.95 11.84
C GLU A 139 -20.10 -8.90 11.05
N ILE A 140 -20.77 -8.32 10.06
CA ILE A 140 -20.24 -7.23 9.28
C ILE A 140 -20.91 -5.96 9.72
N THR A 141 -20.10 -4.95 10.08
CA THR A 141 -20.55 -3.61 10.39
C THR A 141 -20.04 -2.63 9.34
N VAL A 142 -20.94 -1.80 8.83
CA VAL A 142 -20.65 -0.70 7.91
C VAL A 142 -21.25 0.56 8.52
N SER A 143 -20.44 1.61 8.67
CA SER A 143 -20.89 2.90 9.19
C SER A 143 -20.78 3.97 8.10
N GLY A 144 -21.70 4.92 8.12
CA GLY A 144 -21.76 6.05 7.20
C GLY A 144 -22.73 7.10 7.72
N ALA A 145 -23.21 7.97 6.83
CA ALA A 145 -24.22 8.96 7.16
C ALA A 145 -25.20 9.11 5.99
N ALA A 146 -26.45 9.44 6.29
CA ALA A 146 -27.44 9.77 5.26
C ALA A 146 -26.93 10.97 4.44
N ARG A 147 -26.88 10.80 3.11
CA ARG A 147 -26.31 11.82 2.22
C ARG A 147 -27.19 13.04 2.06
N GLU A 148 -28.50 12.83 2.13
CA GLU A 148 -29.55 13.82 1.90
C GLU A 148 -30.71 13.60 2.89
N ASP A 149 -31.68 14.51 2.87
CA ASP A 149 -32.94 14.30 3.58
C ASP A 149 -33.79 13.28 2.78
N TYR A 150 -34.17 12.20 3.45
CA TYR A 150 -35.03 11.18 2.88
C TYR A 150 -36.34 11.11 3.66
N ALA A 151 -37.47 11.14 2.94
CA ALA A 151 -38.77 10.82 3.53
C ALA A 151 -38.84 9.34 3.94
N ALA A 152 -39.77 9.00 4.84
CA ALA A 152 -40.08 7.61 5.16
C ALA A 152 -40.42 6.82 3.89
N GLY A 153 -39.78 5.68 3.68
CA GLY A 153 -39.93 4.87 2.47
C GLY A 153 -39.10 5.36 1.26
N GLY A 154 -38.39 6.48 1.39
CA GLY A 154 -37.56 7.07 0.34
C GLY A 154 -36.20 6.40 0.14
N THR A 155 -35.78 5.53 1.06
CA THR A 155 -34.52 4.77 0.98
C THR A 155 -34.73 3.28 1.16
N SER A 156 -33.73 2.51 0.73
CA SER A 156 -33.66 1.08 0.97
C SER A 156 -32.24 0.63 1.27
N THR A 157 -32.13 -0.53 1.89
CA THR A 157 -30.86 -1.14 2.26
C THR A 157 -30.91 -2.65 2.03
N GLY A 158 -29.74 -3.27 1.99
CA GLY A 158 -29.61 -4.71 1.92
C GLY A 158 -28.27 -5.14 1.34
N LEU A 159 -28.27 -6.29 0.66
CA LEU A 159 -27.07 -6.95 0.15
C LEU A 159 -27.21 -7.30 -1.33
N GLN A 160 -26.16 -7.04 -2.09
CA GLN A 160 -25.97 -7.52 -3.47
C GLN A 160 -25.09 -8.76 -3.43
N LEU A 161 -25.56 -9.86 -4.02
CA LEU A 161 -25.03 -11.21 -3.79
C LEU A 161 -24.41 -11.85 -5.04
N ALA A 162 -24.58 -11.25 -6.22
CA ALA A 162 -24.14 -11.83 -7.50
C ALA A 162 -22.63 -11.64 -7.77
N PHE A 163 -21.78 -11.95 -6.79
CA PHE A 163 -20.32 -11.93 -6.92
C PHE A 163 -19.72 -13.28 -7.31
N GLY A 164 -20.56 -14.31 -7.42
CA GLY A 164 -20.15 -15.66 -7.77
C GLY A 164 -21.34 -16.62 -7.70
N THR A 165 -21.10 -17.89 -8.06
CA THR A 165 -22.10 -18.96 -7.89
C THR A 165 -21.87 -19.65 -6.56
N GLY A 166 -22.92 -19.90 -5.79
CA GLY A 166 -22.80 -20.55 -4.50
C GLY A 166 -23.98 -20.29 -3.56
N THR A 167 -23.77 -20.51 -2.28
CA THR A 167 -24.78 -20.29 -1.24
C THR A 167 -24.33 -19.18 -0.29
N VAL A 168 -25.23 -18.25 0.02
CA VAL A 168 -25.03 -17.24 1.07
C VAL A 168 -26.07 -17.43 2.16
N GLU A 169 -25.67 -17.39 3.42
CA GLU A 169 -26.59 -17.37 4.55
C GLU A 169 -26.47 -16.06 5.32
N ILE A 170 -27.62 -15.48 5.66
CA ILE A 170 -27.75 -14.12 6.18
C ILE A 170 -28.71 -14.12 7.37
N THR A 171 -28.34 -13.48 8.47
CA THR A 171 -29.24 -13.22 9.61
C THR A 171 -28.86 -11.93 10.34
N GLY A 172 -29.67 -11.48 11.28
CA GLY A 172 -29.39 -10.32 12.12
C GLY A 172 -29.12 -9.02 11.35
N VAL A 173 -29.83 -8.77 10.23
CA VAL A 173 -29.65 -7.57 9.41
C VAL A 173 -30.27 -6.35 10.09
N ARG A 174 -29.46 -5.38 10.48
CA ARG A 174 -29.89 -4.17 11.22
C ARG A 174 -29.38 -2.92 10.52
N LEU A 175 -30.18 -1.85 10.58
CA LEU A 175 -29.76 -0.51 10.25
C LEU A 175 -30.14 0.38 11.43
N VAL A 176 -29.15 0.95 12.11
CA VAL A 176 -29.37 1.72 13.34
C VAL A 176 -28.90 3.16 13.18
N ARG A 177 -29.56 4.08 13.91
CA ARG A 177 -29.16 5.50 14.02
C ARG A 177 -28.04 5.64 15.05
N GLY A 178 -27.05 6.49 14.80
CA GLY A 178 -25.97 6.82 15.75
C GLY A 178 -24.65 6.10 15.53
N THR A 179 -23.57 6.67 16.08
CA THR A 179 -22.32 5.94 16.35
C THR A 179 -22.59 4.94 17.46
N ALA A 180 -22.22 3.68 17.26
CA ALA A 180 -22.39 2.65 18.28
C ALA A 180 -21.75 3.08 19.61
N ALA A 181 -22.57 3.57 20.53
CA ALA A 181 -22.20 3.71 21.93
C ALA A 181 -22.06 2.30 22.51
N GLN A 182 -21.03 2.15 23.34
CA GLN A 182 -20.77 0.96 24.14
C GLN A 182 -22.03 0.53 24.90
N THR A 183 -22.57 -0.63 24.58
CA THR A 183 -23.28 -1.47 25.55
C THR A 183 -23.08 -2.94 25.19
N ALA A 184 -22.07 -3.56 25.77
CA ALA A 184 -22.09 -4.98 26.08
C ALA A 184 -21.40 -5.14 27.44
N ALA A 185 -22.18 -5.62 28.42
CA ALA A 185 -21.77 -5.79 29.81
C ALA A 185 -20.57 -6.76 29.95
N PRO A 186 -19.74 -6.62 30.99
CA PRO A 186 -18.55 -7.44 31.17
C PRO A 186 -18.92 -8.86 31.61
N MET A 187 -18.31 -9.87 30.98
CA MET A 187 -18.16 -11.19 31.59
C MET A 187 -16.87 -11.24 32.40
N ALA A 188 -16.96 -11.88 33.58
CA ALA A 188 -15.95 -11.97 34.63
C ALA A 188 -14.62 -12.62 34.19
N PRO A 189 -13.51 -12.41 34.93
CA PRO A 189 -12.16 -12.69 34.47
C PRO A 189 -11.80 -14.17 34.60
N VAL A 190 -11.04 -14.69 33.64
CA VAL A 190 -10.28 -15.93 33.78
C VAL A 190 -8.82 -15.57 34.03
N ALA A 191 -8.24 -16.24 35.02
CA ALA A 191 -7.04 -15.86 35.75
C ALA A 191 -5.72 -15.83 34.94
N ASN A 192 -4.87 -14.88 35.35
CA ASN A 192 -3.40 -14.81 35.32
C ASN A 192 -2.63 -15.67 34.30
N VAL A 193 -2.03 -15.00 33.31
CA VAL A 193 -0.85 -15.49 32.57
C VAL A 193 0.37 -14.69 33.03
N ALA A 194 1.45 -15.39 33.39
CA ALA A 194 2.70 -14.85 33.91
C ALA A 194 3.45 -13.95 32.90
N PRO A 195 4.29 -12.98 33.35
CA PRO A 195 5.08 -12.15 32.46
C PRO A 195 6.22 -12.94 31.77
N LEU A 196 6.52 -12.54 30.54
CA LEU A 196 7.53 -13.12 29.65
C LEU A 196 8.96 -13.06 30.26
N PRO A 197 9.80 -14.09 30.08
CA PRO A 197 11.23 -13.98 30.37
C PRO A 197 11.94 -13.10 29.32
N ALA A 198 12.85 -12.25 29.79
CA ALA A 198 13.49 -11.19 29.02
C ALA A 198 14.67 -11.67 28.16
N ALA A 199 14.75 -11.16 26.92
CA ALA A 199 15.98 -10.98 26.16
C ALA A 199 16.45 -9.51 26.30
N PRO A 200 17.75 -9.18 26.08
CA PRO A 200 18.29 -7.86 26.39
C PRO A 200 17.50 -6.73 25.70
N THR A 201 17.03 -5.79 26.51
CA THR A 201 16.08 -4.73 26.15
C THR A 201 16.80 -3.51 25.59
N VAL A 202 16.49 -3.14 24.33
CA VAL A 202 16.19 -1.74 24.05
C VAL A 202 14.75 -1.55 24.57
N ALA A 203 14.57 -0.72 25.58
CA ALA A 203 13.27 -0.53 26.22
C ALA A 203 12.32 0.23 25.28
N GLY A 204 11.54 -0.49 24.48
CA GLY A 204 10.50 0.03 23.61
C GLY A 204 9.12 -0.54 23.94
N ALA A 205 8.06 0.20 23.62
CA ALA A 205 6.69 -0.31 23.76
C ALA A 205 6.39 -1.30 22.64
N SER A 206 5.96 -2.52 22.97
CA SER A 206 5.62 -3.52 21.96
C SER A 206 4.35 -3.12 21.19
N LEU A 207 4.41 -3.21 19.86
CA LEU A 207 3.33 -2.84 18.94
C LEU A 207 2.50 -4.03 18.45
N ILE A 208 2.93 -5.26 18.77
CA ILE A 208 2.29 -6.50 18.35
C ILE A 208 2.08 -7.42 19.55
N GLN A 209 1.20 -8.39 19.40
CA GLN A 209 0.91 -9.43 20.38
C GLN A 209 1.30 -10.81 19.84
N ASN A 210 1.50 -11.77 20.76
CA ASN A 210 1.73 -13.18 20.44
C ASN A 210 2.86 -13.39 19.40
N GLY A 211 3.95 -12.63 19.48
CA GLY A 211 5.09 -12.76 18.57
C GLY A 211 5.95 -13.99 18.84
N ASP A 212 5.78 -14.64 19.98
CA ASP A 212 6.41 -15.92 20.34
C ASP A 212 5.57 -17.15 19.95
N PHE A 213 4.34 -16.93 19.48
CA PHE A 213 3.38 -17.97 19.10
C PHE A 213 3.08 -18.96 20.24
N ALA A 214 3.22 -18.52 21.49
CA ALA A 214 2.91 -19.33 22.67
C ALA A 214 1.41 -19.63 22.76
N ALA A 215 0.57 -18.67 22.36
CA ALA A 215 -0.89 -18.77 22.30
C ALA A 215 -1.39 -19.08 20.88
N PRO A 216 -2.60 -19.63 20.72
CA PRO A 216 -3.23 -19.77 19.39
C PRO A 216 -3.39 -18.41 18.71
N LEU A 217 -3.45 -18.38 17.37
CA LEU A 217 -3.38 -17.11 16.62
C LEU A 217 -4.56 -16.16 16.88
N GLN A 218 -5.76 -16.68 17.20
CA GLN A 218 -6.99 -15.98 17.66
C GLN A 218 -7.25 -14.58 17.06
N GLY A 219 -6.97 -14.36 15.76
CA GLY A 219 -7.17 -13.07 15.09
C GLY A 219 -6.05 -12.05 15.25
N ASN A 220 -5.04 -12.32 16.07
CA ASN A 220 -3.85 -11.46 16.24
C ASN A 220 -2.96 -11.50 15.00
N TRP A 221 -2.78 -12.69 14.43
CA TRP A 221 -2.05 -12.91 13.18
C TRP A 221 -2.99 -13.47 12.12
N PHE A 222 -2.95 -12.91 10.92
CA PHE A 222 -3.78 -13.33 9.80
C PHE A 222 -2.99 -13.50 8.52
N GLY A 223 -3.35 -14.52 7.73
CA GLY A 223 -2.88 -14.69 6.37
C GLY A 223 -3.63 -13.73 5.42
N GLY A 224 -2.95 -13.22 4.40
CA GLY A 224 -3.56 -12.36 3.40
C GLY A 224 -2.88 -12.46 2.03
N GLY A 225 -3.37 -11.67 1.08
CA GLY A 225 -2.95 -11.74 -0.32
C GLY A 225 -3.85 -12.66 -1.15
N LYS A 226 -3.56 -12.78 -2.45
CA LYS A 226 -4.32 -13.66 -3.37
C LYS A 226 -4.11 -15.15 -3.11
N LEU A 227 -3.01 -15.51 -2.44
CA LEU A 227 -2.55 -16.85 -2.11
C LEU A 227 -2.05 -16.88 -0.65
N PRO A 228 -2.94 -16.70 0.35
CA PRO A 228 -2.52 -16.66 1.75
C PRO A 228 -1.83 -17.99 2.14
N PRO A 229 -0.77 -17.93 2.96
CA PRO A 229 -0.05 -19.14 3.35
C PRO A 229 -0.91 -19.99 4.29
N GLN A 230 -0.74 -21.30 4.26
CA GLN A 230 -1.23 -22.14 5.35
C GLN A 230 -0.38 -21.90 6.60
N MET A 231 -1.01 -21.88 7.76
CA MET A 231 -0.39 -21.47 9.02
C MET A 231 -0.55 -22.57 10.07
N GLU A 232 0.56 -22.97 10.68
CA GLU A 232 0.58 -23.98 11.73
C GLU A 232 1.57 -23.57 12.82
N ILE A 233 1.14 -23.59 14.09
CA ILE A 233 2.07 -23.41 15.21
C ILE A 233 2.78 -24.74 15.46
N VAL A 234 4.11 -24.72 15.38
CA VAL A 234 4.96 -25.91 15.51
C VAL A 234 5.95 -25.75 16.67
N PRO A 235 6.43 -26.85 17.28
CA PRO A 235 7.54 -26.81 18.22
C PRO A 235 8.80 -26.25 17.55
N ALA A 236 9.53 -25.39 18.25
CA ALA A 236 10.81 -24.86 17.81
C ALA A 236 11.74 -24.65 19.01
N GLN A 237 13.05 -24.55 18.76
CA GLN A 237 14.01 -24.25 19.81
C GLN A 237 15.02 -23.27 19.24
N VAL A 238 14.75 -21.98 19.46
CA VAL A 238 15.53 -20.87 18.90
C VAL A 238 15.56 -19.71 19.87
N GLY A 239 16.76 -19.29 20.29
CA GLY A 239 16.92 -18.38 21.42
C GLY A 239 16.20 -18.92 22.67
N SER A 240 15.32 -18.12 23.26
CA SER A 240 14.46 -18.51 24.38
C SER A 240 13.06 -19.01 23.96
N PHE A 241 12.80 -19.19 22.66
CA PHE A 241 11.48 -19.52 22.13
C PHE A 241 11.31 -21.03 21.92
N SER A 242 10.20 -21.58 22.40
CA SER A 242 9.85 -23.00 22.31
C SER A 242 8.82 -23.34 21.20
N LYS A 243 8.31 -22.32 20.49
CA LYS A 243 7.33 -22.44 19.41
C LYS A 243 7.69 -21.51 18.25
N ALA A 244 7.24 -21.88 17.06
CA ALA A 244 7.32 -21.09 15.85
C ALA A 244 6.00 -21.17 15.08
N LEU A 245 5.74 -20.18 14.23
CA LEU A 245 4.70 -20.24 13.22
C LEU A 245 5.33 -20.73 11.91
N ARG A 246 4.85 -21.87 11.42
CA ARG A 246 5.17 -22.40 10.10
C ARG A 246 4.18 -21.87 9.08
N LEU A 247 4.72 -21.32 8.01
CA LEU A 247 4.00 -20.92 6.81
C LEU A 247 4.32 -21.92 5.69
N SER A 248 3.28 -22.54 5.13
CA SER A 248 3.39 -23.32 3.89
C SER A 248 2.87 -22.49 2.73
N VAL A 249 3.77 -22.18 1.80
CA VAL A 249 3.55 -21.26 0.70
C VAL A 249 3.63 -22.03 -0.62
N ALA A 250 2.57 -21.94 -1.42
CA ALA A 250 2.54 -22.45 -2.78
C ALA A 250 2.53 -21.26 -3.75
N ALA A 251 3.71 -20.73 -4.05
CA ALA A 251 3.88 -19.54 -4.88
C ALA A 251 4.19 -19.94 -6.34
N PRO A 252 3.33 -19.58 -7.32
CA PRO A 252 3.66 -19.65 -8.74
C PRO A 252 4.88 -18.78 -9.09
N ALA A 253 5.55 -19.07 -10.21
CA ALA A 253 6.76 -18.35 -10.63
C ALA A 253 6.54 -16.84 -10.88
N ASP A 254 5.33 -16.43 -11.23
CA ASP A 254 4.92 -15.03 -11.47
C ASP A 254 4.30 -14.35 -10.24
N SER A 255 4.35 -15.00 -9.08
CA SER A 255 3.77 -14.48 -7.84
C SER A 255 4.53 -13.25 -7.33
N ARG A 256 3.78 -12.23 -6.90
CA ARG A 256 4.30 -11.01 -6.30
C ARG A 256 4.57 -11.25 -4.80
N PRO A 257 5.47 -10.48 -4.16
CA PRO A 257 5.79 -10.67 -2.74
C PRO A 257 4.56 -10.67 -1.81
N TRP A 258 3.63 -9.74 -2.02
CA TRP A 258 2.43 -9.55 -1.19
C TRP A 258 1.27 -10.49 -1.54
N ASP A 259 1.43 -11.32 -2.57
CA ASP A 259 0.39 -12.28 -2.96
C ASP A 259 0.19 -13.36 -1.89
N SER A 260 1.22 -13.63 -1.08
CA SER A 260 1.14 -14.42 0.14
C SER A 260 1.76 -13.63 1.28
N ARG A 261 0.96 -13.30 2.31
CA ARG A 261 1.44 -12.54 3.47
C ARG A 261 0.91 -13.05 4.79
N LEU A 262 1.65 -12.80 5.85
CA LEU A 262 1.27 -12.96 7.26
C LEU A 262 1.31 -11.58 7.92
N ALA A 263 0.23 -11.13 8.53
CA ALA A 263 0.13 -9.77 9.06
C ALA A 263 -0.51 -9.73 10.45
N GLN A 264 -0.24 -8.66 11.17
CA GLN A 264 -0.89 -8.27 12.42
C GLN A 264 -1.13 -6.76 12.41
N LYS A 265 -2.36 -6.34 12.71
CA LYS A 265 -2.67 -4.91 12.89
C LYS A 265 -2.05 -4.40 14.18
N VAL A 266 -1.72 -3.12 14.20
CA VAL A 266 -1.15 -2.45 15.36
C VAL A 266 -2.25 -1.63 16.00
N ASP A 267 -2.79 -2.10 17.12
CA ASP A 267 -3.95 -1.51 17.80
C ASP A 267 -3.58 -0.47 18.86
N VAL A 268 -2.37 0.07 18.79
CA VAL A 268 -1.87 1.15 19.65
C VAL A 268 -1.41 2.32 18.80
N PRO A 269 -1.53 3.57 19.28
CA PRO A 269 -1.10 4.73 18.51
C PRO A 269 0.42 4.77 18.33
N VAL A 270 0.89 5.30 17.21
CA VAL A 270 2.30 5.57 16.92
C VAL A 270 2.44 6.99 16.39
N LYS A 271 3.41 7.76 16.87
CA LYS A 271 3.59 9.16 16.46
C LYS A 271 4.52 9.28 15.27
N LYS A 272 4.25 10.25 14.41
CA LYS A 272 5.16 10.62 13.34
C LYS A 272 6.55 10.93 13.91
N GLY A 273 7.58 10.35 13.30
CA GLY A 273 8.96 10.50 13.74
C GLY A 273 9.42 9.46 14.75
N ASP A 274 8.52 8.64 15.30
CA ASP A 274 8.90 7.53 16.16
C ASP A 274 9.69 6.46 15.40
N VAL A 275 10.72 5.92 16.04
CA VAL A 275 11.56 4.83 15.53
C VAL A 275 10.89 3.50 15.82
N ILE A 276 10.64 2.74 14.77
CA ILE A 276 10.06 1.40 14.83
C ILE A 276 11.18 0.39 14.63
N TYR A 277 11.45 -0.42 15.65
CA TYR A 277 12.46 -1.47 15.61
C TYR A 277 11.81 -2.84 15.48
N ILE A 278 12.28 -3.62 14.52
CA ILE A 278 11.68 -4.89 14.13
C ILE A 278 12.76 -5.97 14.16
N ARG A 279 12.47 -7.06 14.85
CA ARG A 279 13.32 -8.26 14.86
C ARG A 279 12.49 -9.53 14.86
N ALA A 280 12.94 -10.55 14.13
CA ALA A 280 12.32 -11.87 14.11
C ALA A 280 13.36 -12.95 13.80
N TRP A 281 13.23 -14.10 14.44
CA TRP A 281 13.92 -15.31 14.03
C TRP A 281 13.16 -15.92 12.86
N VAL A 282 13.86 -16.16 11.75
CA VAL A 282 13.25 -16.74 10.55
C VAL A 282 14.20 -17.77 9.94
N ARG A 283 13.65 -18.86 9.40
CA ARG A 283 14.37 -19.82 8.55
C ARG A 283 13.51 -20.33 7.40
N SER A 284 14.15 -20.77 6.33
CA SER A 284 13.51 -21.51 5.23
C SER A 284 14.52 -22.45 4.57
N PRO A 285 14.21 -23.76 4.44
CA PRO A 285 15.06 -24.68 3.69
C PRO A 285 15.28 -24.26 2.24
N GLN A 286 14.31 -23.56 1.63
CA GLN A 286 14.36 -23.10 0.24
C GLN A 286 15.15 -21.80 0.07
N SER A 287 15.56 -21.14 1.16
CA SER A 287 16.36 -19.90 1.13
C SER A 287 15.76 -18.80 0.25
N GLY A 288 14.41 -18.77 0.16
CA GLY A 288 13.67 -17.77 -0.60
C GLY A 288 13.63 -16.39 0.09
N PRO A 289 13.15 -15.34 -0.60
CA PRO A 289 13.05 -14.01 -0.04
C PRO A 289 11.86 -13.87 0.93
N ILE A 290 12.07 -13.16 2.03
CA ILE A 290 11.01 -12.66 2.91
C ILE A 290 11.03 -11.14 2.96
N GLY A 291 9.90 -10.51 2.72
CA GLY A 291 9.72 -9.09 3.01
C GLY A 291 9.14 -8.89 4.41
N MET A 292 9.54 -7.83 5.11
CA MET A 292 9.04 -7.42 6.41
C MET A 292 8.70 -5.94 6.36
N PHE A 293 7.47 -5.57 6.68
CA PHE A 293 6.93 -4.23 6.48
C PHE A 293 6.16 -3.74 7.69
N TYR A 294 6.35 -2.47 8.03
CA TYR A 294 5.45 -1.69 8.86
C TYR A 294 4.89 -0.54 8.01
N GLN A 295 3.59 -0.51 7.83
CA GLN A 295 2.93 0.39 6.87
C GLN A 295 1.46 0.63 7.22
N MET A 296 0.81 1.51 6.46
CA MET A 296 -0.64 1.69 6.52
C MET A 296 -1.39 0.39 6.25
N VAL A 297 -2.50 0.18 6.95
CA VAL A 297 -3.39 -0.98 6.78
C VAL A 297 -4.06 -1.05 5.41
N ALA A 298 -4.17 0.10 4.73
CA ALA A 298 -4.87 0.27 3.46
C ALA A 298 -4.11 1.20 2.51
N ASP A 299 -4.58 1.29 1.27
CA ASP A 299 -4.07 2.18 0.23
C ASP A 299 -3.92 3.63 0.75
N PRO A 300 -2.79 4.30 0.50
CA PRO A 300 -1.70 3.94 -0.43
C PRO A 300 -0.62 2.99 0.13
N PHE A 301 -0.87 2.31 1.25
CA PHE A 301 0.09 1.41 1.89
C PHE A 301 1.43 2.09 2.20
N THR A 302 1.40 3.36 2.63
CA THR A 302 2.62 4.10 2.92
C THR A 302 3.44 3.38 3.98
N LYS A 303 4.70 3.10 3.65
CA LYS A 303 5.63 2.33 4.46
C LYS A 303 6.42 3.24 5.39
N SER A 304 6.46 2.89 6.66
CA SER A 304 7.35 3.53 7.65
C SER A 304 8.61 2.70 7.94
N ALA A 305 8.53 1.38 7.77
CA ALA A 305 9.69 0.50 7.78
C ALA A 305 9.52 -0.61 6.75
N GLU A 306 10.56 -0.93 5.99
CA GLU A 306 10.55 -2.06 5.06
C GLU A 306 11.94 -2.67 4.90
N ARG A 307 12.02 -4.00 4.88
CA ARG A 307 13.21 -4.72 4.43
C ARG A 307 12.83 -6.03 3.76
N ILE A 308 13.64 -6.44 2.79
CA ILE A 308 13.56 -7.77 2.17
C ILE A 308 14.88 -8.48 2.48
N PHE A 309 14.78 -9.69 3.03
CA PHE A 309 15.92 -10.53 3.36
C PHE A 309 15.86 -11.82 2.56
N LYS A 310 17.04 -12.33 2.17
CA LYS A 310 17.18 -13.71 1.69
C LYS A 310 17.30 -14.62 2.90
N LEU A 311 16.41 -15.62 2.99
CA LEU A 311 16.42 -16.57 4.10
C LEU A 311 17.56 -17.57 4.00
N THR A 312 17.91 -18.18 5.14
CA THR A 312 18.82 -19.32 5.22
C THR A 312 18.09 -20.55 5.78
N PRO A 313 18.63 -21.77 5.60
CA PRO A 313 18.07 -22.98 6.22
C PRO A 313 18.18 -22.96 7.76
N GLN A 314 19.14 -22.22 8.31
CA GLN A 314 19.37 -22.08 9.74
C GLN A 314 18.54 -20.94 10.33
N TRP A 315 18.15 -21.06 11.59
CA TRP A 315 17.54 -19.94 12.31
C TRP A 315 18.47 -18.74 12.32
N THR A 316 18.00 -17.64 11.74
CA THR A 316 18.72 -16.36 11.70
C THR A 316 17.81 -15.28 12.25
N GLU A 317 18.33 -14.42 13.13
CA GLU A 317 17.61 -13.24 13.61
C GLU A 317 17.82 -12.09 12.63
N TYR A 318 16.74 -11.64 11.99
CA TYR A 318 16.74 -10.47 11.12
C TYR A 318 16.25 -9.25 11.89
N LYS A 319 17.02 -8.17 11.85
CA LYS A 319 16.81 -6.93 12.61
C LYS A 319 16.84 -5.73 11.66
N PHE A 320 15.91 -4.81 11.79
CA PHE A 320 15.96 -3.52 11.09
C PHE A 320 15.10 -2.48 11.79
N SER A 321 15.28 -1.22 11.39
CA SER A 321 14.45 -0.12 11.87
C SER A 321 13.88 0.72 10.73
N GLY A 322 12.83 1.45 11.05
CA GLY A 322 12.26 2.51 10.23
C GLY A 322 11.71 3.65 11.09
N VAL A 323 11.14 4.67 10.45
CA VAL A 323 10.60 5.85 11.14
C VAL A 323 9.16 6.04 10.69
N ALA A 324 8.25 6.19 11.66
CA ALA A 324 6.84 6.47 11.40
C ALA A 324 6.69 7.73 10.53
N THR A 325 6.13 7.57 9.34
CA THR A 325 5.99 8.64 8.34
C THR A 325 4.86 9.61 8.66
N GLN A 326 3.93 9.18 9.51
CA GLN A 326 2.75 9.91 9.95
C GLN A 326 2.33 9.44 11.35
N ASP A 327 1.39 10.17 11.94
CA ASP A 327 0.67 9.67 13.11
C ASP A 327 -0.25 8.53 12.66
N PHE A 328 -0.21 7.43 13.40
CA PHE A 328 -1.14 6.31 13.26
C PHE A 328 -2.00 6.25 14.51
N ALA A 329 -3.32 6.30 14.33
CA ALA A 329 -4.26 5.88 15.35
C ALA A 329 -4.26 4.34 15.47
N PRO A 330 -4.76 3.78 16.58
CA PRO A 330 -5.00 2.34 16.71
C PRO A 330 -5.67 1.72 15.47
N GLY A 331 -5.04 0.69 14.91
CA GLY A 331 -5.55 -0.08 13.77
C GLY A 331 -5.27 0.52 12.40
N GLU A 332 -4.63 1.69 12.30
CA GLU A 332 -4.29 2.34 11.03
C GLU A 332 -2.99 1.84 10.41
N SER A 333 -2.11 1.22 11.21
CA SER A 333 -0.91 0.55 10.75
C SER A 333 -0.96 -0.96 10.99
N LEU A 334 -0.10 -1.68 10.29
CA LEU A 334 0.13 -3.11 10.51
C LEU A 334 1.61 -3.43 10.36
N PHE A 335 2.00 -4.56 10.95
CA PHE A 335 3.25 -5.24 10.62
C PHE A 335 2.95 -6.50 9.81
N GLU A 336 3.71 -6.76 8.74
CA GLU A 336 3.51 -7.93 7.90
C GLU A 336 4.80 -8.53 7.33
N PHE A 337 4.74 -9.84 7.11
CA PHE A 337 5.67 -10.61 6.32
C PHE A 337 5.09 -10.86 4.93
N HIS A 338 5.87 -10.64 3.89
CA HIS A 338 5.57 -11.03 2.51
C HIS A 338 6.39 -12.26 2.16
N VAL A 339 5.71 -13.35 1.83
CA VAL A 339 6.32 -14.65 1.51
C VAL A 339 5.90 -15.15 0.13
N GLY A 340 5.17 -14.36 -0.65
CA GLY A 340 4.63 -14.75 -1.97
C GLY A 340 5.66 -15.07 -3.05
N GLN A 341 6.95 -14.96 -2.75
CA GLN A 341 8.06 -15.37 -3.63
C GLN A 341 8.93 -16.48 -3.02
N THR A 342 8.63 -16.95 -1.81
CA THR A 342 9.25 -18.13 -1.23
C THR A 342 8.33 -19.32 -1.43
N ASN A 343 8.62 -20.17 -2.41
CA ASN A 343 7.88 -21.42 -2.59
C ASN A 343 8.39 -22.47 -1.59
N GLY A 344 7.52 -23.05 -0.77
CA GLY A 344 7.89 -24.04 0.24
C GLY A 344 7.55 -23.61 1.67
N THR A 345 8.51 -23.76 2.59
CA THR A 345 8.27 -23.57 4.03
C THR A 345 9.07 -22.39 4.57
N VAL A 346 8.39 -21.53 5.32
CA VAL A 346 9.02 -20.48 6.13
C VAL A 346 8.60 -20.69 7.58
N GLU A 347 9.56 -20.70 8.50
CA GLU A 347 9.27 -20.75 9.93
C GLU A 347 9.73 -19.47 10.61
N ILE A 348 8.87 -18.91 11.45
CA ILE A 348 9.05 -17.61 12.11
C ILE A 348 8.90 -17.82 13.63
N ALA A 349 9.80 -17.24 14.42
CA ALA A 349 9.73 -17.26 15.87
C ALA A 349 10.15 -15.90 16.45
N GLY A 350 9.68 -15.60 17.66
CA GLY A 350 10.19 -14.47 18.45
C GLY A 350 10.05 -13.11 17.78
N VAL A 351 8.95 -12.84 17.08
CA VAL A 351 8.72 -11.54 16.43
C VAL A 351 8.60 -10.45 17.49
N ARG A 352 9.34 -9.36 17.30
CA ARG A 352 9.23 -8.12 18.08
C ARG A 352 9.11 -6.96 17.12
N VAL A 353 8.12 -6.11 17.38
CA VAL A 353 7.92 -4.82 16.72
C VAL A 353 7.76 -3.83 17.87
N GLU A 354 8.69 -2.91 18.01
CA GLU A 354 8.84 -2.06 19.20
C GLU A 354 8.90 -0.59 18.78
N ASN A 355 8.13 0.27 19.45
CA ASN A 355 8.26 1.72 19.33
C ASN A 355 9.32 2.21 20.33
N LEU A 356 10.42 2.77 19.81
CA LEU A 356 11.53 3.30 20.59
C LEU A 356 11.42 4.82 20.87
N GLY A 357 10.33 5.45 20.44
CA GLY A 357 10.15 6.90 20.50
C GLY A 357 10.94 7.65 19.43
N PRO A 358 11.11 8.98 19.55
CA PRO A 358 11.57 9.84 18.45
C PRO A 358 13.09 9.82 18.23
N THR A 359 13.86 9.09 19.04
CA THR A 359 15.33 9.10 18.98
C THR A 359 15.84 7.73 18.59
N LEU A 360 16.58 7.66 17.48
CA LEU A 360 17.26 6.43 17.06
C LEU A 360 18.44 6.15 18.00
N PRO A 361 18.49 5.00 18.70
CA PRO A 361 19.66 4.65 19.50
C PRO A 361 20.91 4.49 18.63
N ALA A 362 22.04 5.03 19.08
CA ALA A 362 23.28 5.03 18.31
C ALA A 362 23.91 3.63 18.17
N ASP A 363 23.56 2.72 19.08
CA ASP A 363 24.04 1.35 19.20
C ASP A 363 23.02 0.32 18.70
N LEU A 364 21.98 0.76 17.96
CA LEU A 364 20.95 -0.15 17.46
C LEU A 364 21.52 -1.14 16.43
N GLU A 365 21.51 -2.42 16.78
CA GLU A 365 21.92 -3.48 15.88
C GLU A 365 20.91 -3.70 14.75
N ILE A 366 21.37 -3.61 13.50
CA ILE A 366 20.59 -3.94 12.30
C ILE A 366 21.30 -5.01 11.49
N THR A 367 20.54 -5.91 10.87
CA THR A 367 21.07 -6.93 9.97
C THR A 367 21.47 -6.27 8.65
N PRO A 368 22.74 -6.39 8.22
CA PRO A 368 23.14 -5.92 6.90
C PRO A 368 22.35 -6.64 5.81
N VAL A 369 21.81 -5.90 4.84
CA VAL A 369 21.16 -6.49 3.67
C VAL A 369 22.20 -6.64 2.56
N ASP A 370 22.47 -7.89 2.19
CA ASP A 370 23.27 -8.20 1.00
C ASP A 370 22.34 -8.25 -0.23
N TYR A 371 22.12 -7.08 -0.84
CA TYR A 371 21.28 -6.93 -2.03
C TYR A 371 21.82 -7.66 -3.27
N TRP A 372 23.11 -8.01 -3.28
CA TRP A 372 23.80 -8.45 -4.49
C TRP A 372 24.36 -9.88 -4.39
N GLY A 373 24.12 -10.57 -3.28
CA GLY A 373 24.82 -11.83 -2.98
C GLY A 373 26.34 -11.64 -2.99
N GLY A 374 26.80 -10.41 -2.76
CA GLY A 374 28.16 -9.99 -2.98
C GLY A 374 29.06 -10.62 -1.92
N ARG A 375 30.30 -10.93 -2.30
CA ARG A 375 31.34 -11.25 -1.31
C ARG A 375 31.24 -10.22 -0.19
N LYS A 376 31.11 -10.70 1.05
CA LYS A 376 31.19 -9.87 2.25
C LYS A 376 32.42 -8.98 2.09
N HIS A 377 32.21 -7.71 1.74
CA HIS A 377 33.29 -6.76 1.69
C HIS A 377 33.67 -6.55 3.14
N ASP A 378 34.89 -6.94 3.50
CA ASP A 378 35.40 -6.53 4.77
C ASP A 378 35.42 -4.98 4.77
N ASP A 379 34.94 -4.37 5.84
CA ASP A 379 34.87 -2.92 5.98
C ASP A 379 36.28 -2.28 6.09
N THR A 380 37.34 -3.02 5.72
CA THR A 380 38.75 -2.61 5.82
C THR A 380 39.01 -1.33 5.04
N TRP A 381 38.26 -1.10 3.96
CA TRP A 381 38.37 0.12 3.15
C TRP A 381 37.88 1.38 3.89
N LYS A 382 36.97 1.26 4.87
CA LYS A 382 36.34 2.41 5.55
C LYS A 382 37.37 3.25 6.29
N LYS A 383 38.27 2.61 7.05
CA LYS A 383 39.32 3.32 7.79
C LYS A 383 40.18 4.16 6.85
N ALA A 384 40.69 3.56 5.78
CA ALA A 384 41.50 4.26 4.79
C ALA A 384 40.70 5.38 4.07
N ALA A 385 39.39 5.19 3.85
CA ALA A 385 38.53 6.22 3.28
C ALA A 385 38.32 7.40 4.24
N PHE A 386 38.07 7.17 5.53
CA PHE A 386 37.95 8.22 6.53
C PHE A 386 39.27 9.00 6.68
N GLU A 387 40.41 8.32 6.70
CA GLU A 387 41.72 8.98 6.71
C GLU A 387 41.94 9.87 5.48
N ARG A 388 41.50 9.44 4.29
CA ARG A 388 41.52 10.28 3.08
C ARG A 388 40.56 11.47 3.18
N ILE A 389 39.39 11.31 3.80
CA ILE A 389 38.45 12.42 4.01
C ILE A 389 39.10 13.49 4.91
N GLU A 390 39.70 13.11 6.04
CA GLU A 390 40.41 14.05 6.91
C GLU A 390 41.52 14.80 6.17
N LYS A 391 42.27 14.11 5.30
CA LYS A 391 43.43 14.71 4.61
C LYS A 391 43.09 15.49 3.36
N ILE A 392 42.11 15.05 2.58
CA ILE A 392 41.86 15.53 1.20
C ILE A 392 40.56 16.33 1.11
N ARG A 393 39.61 16.11 2.04
CA ARG A 393 38.24 16.65 1.95
C ARG A 393 37.85 17.55 3.12
N LYS A 394 38.69 17.66 4.14
CA LYS A 394 38.54 18.57 5.27
C LYS A 394 39.70 19.56 5.31
N GLY A 395 39.47 20.69 5.96
CA GLY A 395 40.47 21.70 6.21
C GLY A 395 40.07 22.56 7.39
N ASP A 396 41.05 23.16 8.04
CA ASP A 396 40.83 24.01 9.20
C ASP A 396 40.30 25.38 8.78
N VAL A 397 39.27 25.86 9.48
CA VAL A 397 38.76 27.22 9.34
C VAL A 397 39.08 27.99 10.62
N LYS A 398 39.88 29.05 10.49
CA LYS A 398 40.20 29.97 11.60
C LYS A 398 39.38 31.24 11.44
N ILE A 399 38.55 31.55 12.45
CA ILE A 399 37.69 32.73 12.45
C ILE A 399 38.21 33.71 13.50
N ARG A 400 38.50 34.95 13.09
CA ARG A 400 38.91 36.04 13.97
C ARG A 400 37.85 37.13 13.96
N VAL A 401 37.25 37.41 15.13
CA VAL A 401 36.25 38.47 15.30
C VAL A 401 36.92 39.68 15.97
N VAL A 402 36.86 40.84 15.31
CA VAL A 402 37.45 42.09 15.79
C VAL A 402 36.45 43.24 15.69
N ASP A 403 36.63 44.26 16.53
CA ASP A 403 35.91 45.53 16.41
C ASP A 403 36.48 46.43 15.30
N ALA A 404 35.92 47.64 15.16
CA ALA A 404 36.36 48.62 14.17
C ALA A 404 37.81 49.09 14.35
N GLN A 405 38.39 48.88 15.53
CA GLN A 405 39.77 49.24 15.89
C GLN A 405 40.72 48.04 15.78
N GLY A 406 40.23 46.87 15.33
CA GLY A 406 41.03 45.65 15.18
C GLY A 406 41.24 44.87 16.48
N LYS A 407 40.59 45.25 17.58
CA LYS A 407 40.70 44.58 18.89
C LYS A 407 39.78 43.35 18.92
N PRO A 408 40.25 42.21 19.49
CA PRO A 408 39.42 40.99 19.57
C PRO A 408 38.13 41.20 20.36
N VAL A 409 37.02 40.67 19.84
CA VAL A 409 35.71 40.65 20.53
C VAL A 409 35.54 39.34 21.28
N GLY A 410 35.55 39.40 22.61
CA GLY A 410 35.31 38.24 23.49
C GLY A 410 33.84 37.81 23.50
N GLY A 411 33.57 36.50 23.57
CA GLY A 411 32.21 35.96 23.68
C GLY A 411 31.34 36.09 22.42
N ALA A 412 31.92 36.46 21.26
CA ALA A 412 31.18 36.57 20.02
C ALA A 412 30.55 35.23 19.59
N THR A 413 29.28 35.26 19.23
CA THR A 413 28.59 34.09 18.65
C THR A 413 28.82 34.07 17.14
N VAL A 414 29.38 32.97 16.63
CA VAL A 414 29.67 32.79 15.21
C VAL A 414 28.85 31.62 14.67
N LYS A 415 28.18 31.83 13.53
CA LYS A 415 27.50 30.77 12.78
C LYS A 415 28.20 30.57 11.43
N LEU A 416 28.70 29.37 11.19
CA LEU A 416 29.26 28.96 9.91
C LEU A 416 28.26 28.03 9.21
N ALA A 417 27.96 28.30 7.94
CA ALA A 417 27.09 27.46 7.13
C ALA A 417 27.75 27.21 5.78
N GLN A 418 27.89 25.93 5.41
CA GLN A 418 28.36 25.55 4.08
C GLN A 418 27.25 25.82 3.06
N THR A 419 27.52 26.69 2.08
CA THR A 419 26.54 27.07 1.05
C THR A 419 26.63 26.19 -0.20
N ARG A 420 27.77 25.54 -0.43
CA ARG A 420 27.99 24.62 -1.55
C ARG A 420 29.05 23.60 -1.23
N GLN A 421 28.97 22.43 -1.85
CA GLN A 421 30.01 21.40 -1.82
C GLN A 421 30.79 21.38 -3.14
N GLN A 422 32.09 21.07 -3.05
CA GLN A 422 32.95 20.90 -4.22
C GLN A 422 32.73 19.54 -4.90
N PHE A 423 32.32 18.52 -4.14
CA PHE A 423 32.03 17.19 -4.70
C PHE A 423 30.72 17.23 -5.51
N ARG A 424 30.70 16.57 -6.66
CA ARG A 424 29.50 16.46 -7.48
C ARG A 424 28.50 15.53 -6.82
N TRP A 425 27.37 16.11 -6.43
CA TRP A 425 26.25 15.41 -5.81
C TRP A 425 25.01 15.73 -6.63
N GLY A 426 24.49 14.71 -7.30
CA GLY A 426 23.51 14.92 -8.35
C GLY A 426 22.36 13.94 -8.38
N THR A 427 21.40 14.27 -9.23
CA THR A 427 20.19 13.48 -9.51
C THR A 427 19.91 13.44 -11.02
N ALA A 428 19.09 12.48 -11.45
CA ALA A 428 18.47 12.51 -12.76
C ALA A 428 17.33 13.53 -12.80
N ILE A 429 17.14 14.20 -13.95
CA ILE A 429 16.11 15.21 -14.14
C ILE A 429 15.41 15.16 -15.50
N ASN A 430 14.19 15.72 -15.54
CA ASN A 430 13.45 15.98 -16.76
C ASN A 430 13.65 17.42 -17.26
N GLU A 431 14.08 17.60 -18.52
CA GLU A 431 14.34 18.90 -19.12
C GLU A 431 13.10 19.80 -19.21
N ASN A 432 11.91 19.22 -19.46
CA ASN A 432 10.69 20.01 -19.58
C ASN A 432 10.31 20.65 -18.24
N ARG A 433 10.58 19.97 -17.12
CA ARG A 433 10.38 20.52 -15.77
C ARG A 433 11.39 21.62 -15.44
N VAL A 434 12.55 21.65 -16.09
CA VAL A 434 13.50 22.77 -15.95
C VAL A 434 13.00 23.99 -16.70
N ILE A 435 12.66 23.84 -17.99
CA ILE A 435 12.31 24.99 -18.85
C ILE A 435 10.93 25.60 -18.54
N ASP A 436 10.00 24.84 -17.97
CA ASP A 436 8.64 25.30 -17.68
C ASP A 436 8.57 26.18 -16.43
N THR A 437 8.53 27.50 -16.63
CA THR A 437 8.50 28.48 -15.55
C THR A 437 7.11 28.77 -14.98
N GLN A 438 6.04 28.25 -15.60
CA GLN A 438 4.68 28.60 -15.24
C GLN A 438 3.99 27.55 -14.37
N ASN A 439 4.29 26.27 -14.57
CA ASN A 439 3.67 25.21 -13.78
C ASN A 439 4.20 25.20 -12.33
N PRO A 440 3.33 25.26 -11.30
CA PRO A 440 3.74 25.24 -9.90
C PRO A 440 4.59 24.01 -9.50
N ASP A 441 4.32 22.84 -10.07
CA ASP A 441 5.12 21.63 -9.81
C ASP A 441 6.52 21.77 -10.41
N SER A 442 6.65 22.35 -11.60
CA SER A 442 7.94 22.60 -12.25
C SER A 442 8.75 23.65 -11.47
N VAL A 443 8.08 24.66 -10.90
CA VAL A 443 8.70 25.64 -9.97
C VAL A 443 9.25 24.94 -8.73
N ARG A 444 8.45 24.11 -8.06
CA ARG A 444 8.88 23.35 -6.89
C ARG A 444 10.01 22.38 -7.22
N TYR A 445 9.92 21.70 -8.36
CA TYR A 445 10.91 20.76 -8.86
C TYR A 445 12.30 21.40 -8.99
N ARG A 446 12.39 22.58 -9.61
CA ARG A 446 13.65 23.34 -9.69
C ARG A 446 14.18 23.78 -8.32
N ALA A 447 13.29 24.27 -7.45
CA ALA A 447 13.67 24.73 -6.13
C ALA A 447 14.30 23.59 -5.29
N GLU A 448 13.76 22.38 -5.36
CA GLU A 448 14.34 21.22 -4.67
C GLU A 448 15.68 20.79 -5.29
N ILE A 449 15.82 20.84 -6.61
CA ILE A 449 17.09 20.55 -7.28
C ILE A 449 18.17 21.53 -6.81
N GLU A 450 17.88 22.82 -6.83
CA GLU A 450 18.77 23.90 -6.38
C GLU A 450 19.14 23.78 -4.90
N ARG A 451 18.23 23.28 -4.07
CA ARG A 451 18.45 23.09 -2.64
C ARG A 451 19.34 21.90 -2.32
N LEU A 452 19.24 20.82 -3.11
CA LEU A 452 19.80 19.51 -2.75
C LEU A 452 21.05 19.12 -3.55
N TYR A 453 21.19 19.61 -4.78
CA TYR A 453 22.16 19.09 -5.74
C TYR A 453 22.99 20.21 -6.36
N ASN A 454 24.16 19.84 -6.90
CA ASN A 454 25.02 20.75 -7.67
C ASN A 454 25.38 20.20 -9.05
N THR A 455 24.93 18.99 -9.37
CA THR A 455 25.15 18.30 -10.65
C THR A 455 23.89 17.57 -11.06
N VAL A 456 23.63 17.43 -12.36
CA VAL A 456 22.45 16.71 -12.87
C VAL A 456 22.76 15.88 -14.11
N VAL A 457 21.88 14.94 -14.41
CA VAL A 457 21.86 14.15 -15.65
C VAL A 457 20.43 14.10 -16.20
N PHE A 458 20.23 14.08 -17.51
CA PHE A 458 18.87 13.96 -18.07
C PHE A 458 18.42 12.50 -18.13
N GLU A 459 17.19 12.23 -17.70
CA GLU A 459 16.64 10.87 -17.53
C GLU A 459 16.53 10.06 -18.84
N GLY A 460 16.25 10.72 -19.95
CA GLY A 460 15.99 10.05 -21.23
C GLY A 460 16.39 10.83 -22.48
N SER A 461 16.56 12.14 -22.36
CA SER A 461 16.60 13.06 -23.49
C SER A 461 17.94 13.14 -24.21
N MET A 462 18.98 12.56 -23.60
CA MET A 462 20.32 12.40 -24.19
C MET A 462 20.68 10.92 -24.44
N LYS A 463 19.72 9.99 -24.28
CA LYS A 463 19.96 8.57 -24.55
C LYS A 463 20.13 8.31 -26.04
N TRP A 464 20.88 7.25 -26.36
CA TRP A 464 21.05 6.83 -27.75
C TRP A 464 19.70 6.49 -28.38
N GLY A 465 18.96 5.51 -27.86
CA GLY A 465 17.55 5.29 -28.21
C GLY A 465 16.58 6.11 -27.35
N LEU A 466 15.59 6.78 -27.98
CA LEU A 466 14.57 7.53 -27.23
C LEU A 466 13.33 6.67 -26.91
N TRP A 467 12.86 6.75 -25.67
CA TRP A 467 11.69 6.00 -25.18
C TRP A 467 10.41 6.26 -25.99
N LYS A 468 9.52 5.25 -26.05
CA LYS A 468 8.17 5.35 -26.64
C LYS A 468 8.18 5.82 -28.10
N THR A 469 9.10 5.29 -28.90
CA THR A 469 9.11 5.44 -30.36
C THR A 469 8.95 4.07 -30.98
N THR A 470 8.22 3.99 -32.09
CA THR A 470 7.91 2.72 -32.76
C THR A 470 8.74 2.48 -34.01
N ASN A 471 9.40 3.53 -34.51
CA ASN A 471 10.22 3.48 -35.72
C ASN A 471 11.26 4.62 -35.75
N ALA A 472 12.18 4.56 -36.73
CA ALA A 472 13.27 5.52 -36.87
C ALA A 472 12.81 6.96 -37.16
N ALA A 473 11.76 7.15 -37.98
CA ALA A 473 11.27 8.47 -38.34
C ALA A 473 10.64 9.20 -37.14
N GLU A 474 9.86 8.48 -36.33
CA GLU A 474 9.31 9.00 -35.07
C GLU A 474 10.42 9.38 -34.08
N GLU A 475 11.45 8.54 -33.98
CA GLU A 475 12.60 8.79 -33.12
C GLU A 475 13.40 10.03 -33.54
N GLU A 476 13.62 10.20 -34.83
CA GLU A 476 14.30 11.38 -35.39
C GLU A 476 13.48 12.67 -35.17
N ALA A 477 12.18 12.65 -35.46
CA ALA A 477 11.30 13.79 -35.20
C ALA A 477 11.28 14.17 -33.70
N LYS A 478 11.23 13.16 -32.82
CA LYS A 478 11.32 13.38 -31.37
C LYS A 478 12.66 13.97 -30.97
N ARG A 479 13.77 13.48 -31.51
CA ARG A 479 15.11 13.99 -31.23
C ARG A 479 15.27 15.43 -31.67
N ALA A 480 14.77 15.79 -32.85
CA ALA A 480 14.78 17.15 -33.37
C ALA A 480 14.03 18.14 -32.45
N ARG A 481 12.94 17.68 -31.79
CA ARG A 481 12.20 18.48 -30.81
C ARG A 481 12.90 18.57 -29.46
N VAL A 482 13.47 17.47 -28.96
CA VAL A 482 13.96 17.36 -27.58
C VAL A 482 15.34 17.99 -27.40
N LEU A 483 16.26 17.87 -28.36
CA LEU A 483 17.63 18.38 -28.17
C LEU A 483 17.69 19.91 -27.93
N PRO A 484 16.91 20.76 -28.63
CA PRO A 484 16.83 22.19 -28.28
C PRO A 484 16.33 22.46 -26.86
N GLN A 485 15.42 21.63 -26.35
CA GLN A 485 14.91 21.75 -24.97
C GLN A 485 15.99 21.38 -23.95
N VAL A 486 16.80 20.36 -24.26
CA VAL A 486 17.96 19.98 -23.45
C VAL A 486 18.99 21.10 -23.41
N GLU A 487 19.30 21.72 -24.55
CA GLU A 487 20.23 22.85 -24.63
C GLU A 487 19.74 24.06 -23.81
N GLU A 488 18.45 24.37 -23.87
CA GLU A 488 17.82 25.40 -23.05
C GLU A 488 17.89 25.06 -21.56
N ALA A 489 17.56 23.83 -21.17
CA ALA A 489 17.68 23.38 -19.79
C ALA A 489 19.13 23.48 -19.28
N ILE A 490 20.11 23.04 -20.07
CA ILE A 490 21.55 23.16 -19.72
C ILE A 490 21.93 24.62 -19.50
N ARG A 491 21.47 25.53 -20.37
CA ARG A 491 21.73 26.97 -20.23
C ARG A 491 21.23 27.51 -18.90
N GLN A 492 19.98 27.20 -18.54
CA GLN A 492 19.37 27.63 -17.27
C GLN A 492 20.07 27.04 -16.05
N LEU A 493 20.43 25.75 -16.11
CA LEU A 493 21.15 25.06 -15.04
C LEU A 493 22.54 25.67 -14.82
N ARG A 494 23.29 25.90 -15.89
CA ARG A 494 24.63 26.51 -15.82
C ARG A 494 24.60 27.94 -15.31
N ALA A 495 23.57 28.71 -15.64
CA ALA A 495 23.36 30.05 -15.08
C ALA A 495 23.21 30.03 -13.54
N LYS A 496 22.82 28.88 -12.97
CA LYS A 496 22.71 28.62 -11.53
C LYS A 496 23.90 27.84 -10.97
N GLY A 497 24.97 27.70 -11.75
CA GLY A 497 26.21 27.03 -11.37
C GLY A 497 26.16 25.51 -11.43
N PHE A 498 25.10 24.90 -11.95
CA PHE A 498 25.04 23.44 -12.09
C PHE A 498 25.99 22.93 -13.17
N GLU A 499 26.57 21.76 -12.89
CA GLU A 499 27.28 20.95 -13.89
C GLU A 499 26.35 19.85 -14.41
N VAL A 500 26.51 19.46 -15.69
CA VAL A 500 25.66 18.47 -16.34
C VAL A 500 26.50 17.28 -16.82
N ARG A 501 26.04 16.06 -16.51
CA ARG A 501 26.53 14.79 -17.07
C ARG A 501 25.70 14.42 -18.28
N GLY A 502 26.34 13.95 -19.34
CA GLY A 502 25.70 13.41 -20.52
C GLY A 502 25.50 11.90 -20.37
N HIS A 503 24.28 11.42 -20.61
CA HIS A 503 23.92 10.02 -20.51
C HIS A 503 22.92 9.66 -21.63
N ALA A 504 23.28 8.87 -22.63
CA ALA A 504 24.57 8.22 -22.88
C ALA A 504 24.83 8.20 -24.40
N LEU A 505 26.10 8.19 -24.81
CA LEU A 505 26.46 8.25 -26.24
C LEU A 505 26.12 6.94 -26.96
N VAL A 506 26.43 5.80 -26.32
CA VAL A 506 26.24 4.46 -26.87
C VAL A 506 25.70 3.54 -25.76
N TRP A 507 24.78 2.64 -26.10
CA TRP A 507 24.18 1.68 -25.18
C TRP A 507 24.35 0.26 -25.72
N GLY A 508 24.74 -0.69 -24.86
CA GLY A 508 24.96 -2.10 -25.23
C GLY A 508 23.71 -2.97 -25.22
N ARG A 509 22.55 -2.45 -24.78
CA ARG A 509 21.31 -3.23 -24.65
C ARG A 509 20.39 -3.04 -25.86
N PRO A 510 19.88 -4.13 -26.48
CA PRO A 510 19.02 -4.03 -27.66
C PRO A 510 17.77 -3.17 -27.48
N ASP A 511 17.16 -3.17 -26.29
CA ASP A 511 15.95 -2.38 -25.98
C ASP A 511 16.23 -0.86 -25.80
N HIS A 512 17.49 -0.44 -25.87
CA HIS A 512 17.92 0.95 -25.76
C HIS A 512 18.69 1.45 -26.99
N LEU A 513 18.76 0.63 -28.06
CA LEU A 513 19.32 1.03 -29.34
C LEU A 513 18.31 1.85 -30.16
N PRO A 514 18.77 2.87 -30.91
CA PRO A 514 17.93 3.52 -31.92
C PRO A 514 17.41 2.53 -32.95
N HIS A 515 16.20 2.76 -33.45
CA HIS A 515 15.61 1.90 -34.48
C HIS A 515 16.48 1.77 -35.73
N LYS A 516 17.20 2.84 -36.09
CA LYS A 516 18.07 2.88 -37.28
C LYS A 516 19.33 2.00 -37.17
N VAL A 517 19.72 1.55 -35.97
CA VAL A 517 20.93 0.76 -35.76
C VAL A 517 20.66 -0.70 -35.40
N LEU A 518 19.40 -1.08 -35.12
CA LEU A 518 19.03 -2.43 -34.66
C LEU A 518 19.50 -3.56 -35.60
N ASN A 519 19.51 -3.31 -36.90
CA ASN A 519 19.88 -4.29 -37.94
C ASN A 519 21.23 -3.98 -38.59
N LEU A 520 22.03 -3.08 -38.03
CA LEU A 520 23.36 -2.77 -38.53
C LEU A 520 24.39 -3.73 -37.92
N GLU A 521 25.34 -4.17 -38.73
CA GLU A 521 26.42 -5.04 -38.31
C GLU A 521 27.79 -4.49 -38.73
N ASN A 522 28.85 -5.00 -38.10
CA ASN A 522 30.24 -4.77 -38.49
C ASN A 522 30.56 -3.29 -38.75
N GLU A 523 31.04 -2.96 -39.96
CA GLU A 523 31.46 -1.61 -40.31
C GLU A 523 30.30 -0.61 -40.31
N ALA A 524 29.10 -1.03 -40.72
CA ALA A 524 27.94 -0.14 -40.73
C ALA A 524 27.56 0.30 -39.30
N LEU A 525 27.59 -0.64 -38.35
CA LEU A 525 27.36 -0.33 -36.94
C LEU A 525 28.49 0.53 -36.38
N ARG A 526 29.75 0.21 -36.69
CA ARG A 526 30.92 1.01 -36.26
C ARG A 526 30.82 2.47 -36.73
N LEU A 527 30.43 2.69 -37.99
CA LEU A 527 30.23 4.03 -38.54
C LEU A 527 29.08 4.76 -37.85
N ALA A 528 27.95 4.09 -37.60
CA ALA A 528 26.81 4.68 -36.89
C ALA A 528 27.16 5.07 -35.44
N VAL A 529 27.96 4.25 -34.74
CA VAL A 529 28.48 4.57 -33.41
C VAL A 529 29.41 5.79 -33.46
N LYS A 530 30.35 5.83 -34.41
CA LYS A 530 31.27 6.95 -34.58
C LYS A 530 30.53 8.25 -34.89
N ASP A 531 29.53 8.19 -35.77
CA ASP A 531 28.67 9.31 -36.12
C ASP A 531 27.91 9.85 -34.91
N GLN A 532 27.26 8.98 -34.14
CA GLN A 532 26.57 9.34 -32.89
C GLN A 532 27.50 10.06 -31.90
N ILE A 533 28.68 9.48 -31.64
CA ILE A 533 29.67 10.07 -30.72
C ILE A 533 30.08 11.47 -31.21
N THR A 534 30.42 11.58 -32.50
CA THR A 534 30.88 12.84 -33.09
C THR A 534 29.79 13.91 -32.99
N GLN A 535 28.56 13.59 -33.39
CA GLN A 535 27.44 14.53 -33.36
C GLN A 535 27.16 15.07 -31.95
N TYR A 536 27.13 14.20 -30.94
CA TYR A 536 26.79 14.62 -29.57
C TYR A 536 27.94 15.37 -28.90
N LEU A 537 29.19 14.94 -29.10
CA LEU A 537 30.34 15.65 -28.56
C LEU A 537 30.49 17.05 -29.17
N THR A 538 30.28 17.19 -30.49
CA THR A 538 30.28 18.50 -31.15
C THR A 538 29.10 19.36 -30.68
N ARG A 539 27.90 18.80 -30.60
CA ARG A 539 26.70 19.56 -30.22
C ARG A 539 26.76 20.10 -28.79
N PHE A 540 27.28 19.32 -27.85
CA PHE A 540 27.32 19.65 -26.42
C PHE A 540 28.72 20.05 -25.93
N GLU A 541 29.59 20.48 -26.85
CA GLU A 541 30.95 20.92 -26.52
C GLU A 541 30.93 22.03 -25.46
N GLY A 542 31.72 21.84 -24.39
CA GLY A 542 31.81 22.79 -23.27
C GLY A 542 30.56 22.88 -22.38
N GLN A 543 29.45 22.22 -22.74
CA GLN A 543 28.18 22.28 -22.02
C GLN A 543 28.06 21.18 -20.94
N VAL A 544 28.64 20.02 -21.20
CA VAL A 544 28.63 18.81 -20.37
C VAL A 544 30.05 18.53 -19.87
N TYR A 545 30.21 18.16 -18.60
CA TYR A 545 31.56 17.93 -18.02
C TYR A 545 32.06 16.49 -18.20
N GLU A 546 31.15 15.53 -18.40
CA GLU A 546 31.46 14.11 -18.52
C GLU A 546 30.36 13.40 -19.32
N TRP A 547 30.76 12.38 -20.07
CA TRP A 547 29.85 11.53 -20.84
C TRP A 547 29.97 10.08 -20.39
N ASP A 548 28.82 9.43 -20.18
CA ASP A 548 28.73 7.98 -20.22
C ASP A 548 28.86 7.55 -21.69
N VAL A 549 30.09 7.20 -22.12
CA VAL A 549 30.39 6.91 -23.52
C VAL A 549 29.75 5.59 -23.97
N VAL A 550 29.89 4.54 -23.15
CA VAL A 550 29.29 3.23 -23.36
C VAL A 550 28.61 2.80 -22.07
N THR A 551 27.34 2.38 -22.15
CA THR A 551 26.53 1.94 -21.00
C THR A 551 26.04 0.51 -21.19
N GLU A 552 26.05 -0.29 -20.11
CA GLU A 552 25.44 -1.63 -20.01
C GLU A 552 25.87 -2.61 -21.13
N ASN A 553 27.17 -2.65 -21.43
CA ASN A 553 27.76 -3.52 -22.45
C ASN A 553 28.41 -4.79 -21.87
N ILE A 554 28.30 -5.02 -20.56
CA ILE A 554 28.78 -6.23 -19.87
C ILE A 554 27.58 -6.85 -19.17
N THR A 555 27.24 -8.07 -19.57
CA THR A 555 26.20 -8.92 -18.95
C THR A 555 26.80 -9.93 -18.00
#